data_AF-A0A382G4Y9-F1
#
_entry.id   AF-A0A382G4Y9-F1
#
_cell.length_a   1.000
_cell.length_b   1.000
_cell.length_c   1.000
_cell.angle_alpha   90.00
_cell.angle_beta   90.00
_cell.angle_gamma   90.00
#
_symmetry.space_group_name_H-M   'P 1'
#
loop_
_entity.id
_entity.type
_entity.pdbx_description
1 polymer ?
#
loop_
_entity_poly.entity_id
_entity_poly.type
_entity_poly.pdbx_seq_one_letter_code
_entity_poly.pdbx_strand_id
1 'polypeptide(L)'
;MEQDENKQKNSCNKFLNEFIPNTKTFCVLPWMHLATNTQGQYKLCCKAQLPIPSKIVDTMKIKGKEGLMGDYMSKFPKTYTDELASKKEVYIAERAMGSSIDNVWNNEYMKDVRKKMLNGEKIDSCSECYKEEEQQKTTSYRERKNIIEIIDEPHNNEIKQRVLDTAPDGSLNHLPYTLDLKLDSRCNLTCAMCSPKESTGVEKFFRTQIKNKNKDKFNKNQIHQFNEVNEYTEEEKLWSEHPKFINGLQKLGPHLKQIYATGGEPFLLNNLWEIYNKFIEQGYSKHLSLEFCSNLTASTDKQLAIIKKFKGCIISASIDGFGEAYNFTRWPSTWEKIDSKVKNLSYNWVTPNHKLHYTCVYTILNILSIPQYCNWIKFYTNELIDKWGIEYPDAWALPQVRFFQCNRPEFLNIEYLHKEAIDYLISFLEDNFPNEIASIDHIKVNTEYKDIITMLKNTEKRNTWKWKKNFWDFITMREEYIDLKI
;
A
#
# COMPACT_ATOMS: atom_id res chain seq x y z
N MET A 1 15.38 6.57 -18.68
CA MET A 1 14.40 6.63 -17.57
C MET A 1 13.89 8.05 -17.32
N GLU A 2 14.64 9.00 -16.74
CA GLU A 2 14.10 10.37 -16.51
C GLU A 2 13.74 11.13 -17.80
N GLN A 3 14.55 10.99 -18.87
CA GLN A 3 14.23 11.57 -20.17
C GLN A 3 12.97 10.94 -20.81
N ASP A 4 12.70 9.66 -20.55
CA ASP A 4 11.50 8.96 -21.02
C ASP A 4 10.26 9.38 -20.22
N GLU A 5 10.40 9.51 -18.90
CA GLU A 5 9.31 9.92 -18.01
C GLU A 5 8.85 11.36 -18.31
N ASN A 6 9.79 12.28 -18.56
CA ASN A 6 9.46 13.65 -18.98
C ASN A 6 8.77 13.69 -20.35
N LYS A 7 9.22 12.86 -21.30
CA LYS A 7 8.59 12.74 -22.63
C LYS A 7 7.17 12.19 -22.51
N GLN A 8 6.98 11.15 -21.70
CA GLN A 8 5.68 10.56 -21.39
C GLN A 8 4.74 11.56 -20.72
N LYS A 9 5.24 12.31 -19.73
CA LYS A 9 4.49 13.38 -19.05
C LYS A 9 4.04 14.46 -20.02
N ASN A 10 4.92 14.91 -20.91
CA ASN A 10 4.58 15.91 -21.95
C ASN A 10 3.51 15.39 -22.93
N SER A 11 3.63 14.13 -23.35
CA SER A 11 2.62 13.48 -24.22
C SER A 11 1.25 13.41 -23.54
N CYS A 12 1.22 12.95 -22.29
CA CYS A 12 0.00 12.87 -21.48
C CYS A 12 -0.65 14.26 -21.29
N ASN A 13 0.15 15.28 -20.97
CA ASN A 13 -0.36 16.65 -20.79
C ASN A 13 -0.90 17.23 -22.09
N LYS A 14 -0.23 16.99 -23.22
CA LYS A 14 -0.71 17.42 -24.55
C LYS A 14 -2.09 16.83 -24.82
N PHE A 15 -2.24 15.52 -24.62
CA PHE A 15 -3.51 14.84 -24.80
C PHE A 15 -4.61 15.45 -23.92
N LEU A 16 -4.39 15.53 -22.61
CA LEU A 16 -5.37 16.09 -21.66
C LEU A 16 -5.83 17.51 -22.04
N ASN A 17 -4.91 18.36 -22.51
CA ASN A 17 -5.19 19.74 -22.89
C ASN A 17 -6.09 19.88 -24.13
N GLU A 18 -6.24 18.83 -24.94
CA GLU A 18 -7.10 18.87 -26.14
C GLU A 18 -8.60 18.86 -25.80
N PHE A 19 -8.99 18.39 -24.60
CA PHE A 19 -10.42 18.21 -24.25
C PHE A 19 -10.79 18.58 -22.81
N ILE A 20 -9.82 18.76 -21.91
CA ILE A 20 -10.06 19.28 -20.56
C ILE A 20 -9.61 20.74 -20.53
N PRO A 21 -10.52 21.70 -20.24
CA PRO A 21 -10.19 23.13 -20.24
C PRO A 21 -9.05 23.51 -19.28
N ASN A 22 -8.92 22.81 -18.15
CA ASN A 22 -7.88 23.05 -17.16
C ASN A 22 -7.37 21.73 -16.56
N THR A 23 -6.17 21.31 -16.96
CA THR A 23 -5.59 20.00 -16.63
C THR A 23 -4.72 20.02 -15.38
N LYS A 24 -4.48 21.19 -14.79
CA LYS A 24 -3.49 21.38 -13.71
C LYS A 24 -3.73 20.47 -12.51
N THR A 25 -4.99 20.22 -12.16
CA THR A 25 -5.37 19.38 -11.01
C THR A 25 -5.96 18.03 -11.41
N PHE A 26 -6.02 17.74 -12.72
CA PHE A 26 -6.69 16.55 -13.25
C PHE A 26 -6.01 15.27 -12.76
N CYS A 27 -6.84 14.29 -12.40
CA CYS A 27 -6.45 12.93 -12.09
C CYS A 27 -7.46 11.98 -12.73
N VAL A 28 -7.00 10.95 -13.44
CA VAL A 28 -7.87 9.98 -14.11
C VAL A 28 -8.70 9.12 -13.14
N LEU A 29 -8.23 8.93 -11.90
CA LEU A 29 -8.82 8.00 -10.93
C LEU A 29 -10.32 8.23 -10.65
N PRO A 30 -10.83 9.46 -10.45
CA PRO A 30 -12.27 9.70 -10.28
C PRO A 30 -13.18 9.16 -11.40
N TRP A 31 -12.64 8.82 -12.58
CA TRP A 31 -13.40 8.29 -13.73
C TRP A 31 -13.29 6.76 -13.89
N MET A 32 -12.41 6.11 -13.15
CA MET A 32 -12.14 4.67 -13.30
C MET A 32 -11.96 3.85 -12.02
N HIS A 33 -11.74 4.51 -10.88
CA HIS A 33 -11.15 3.90 -9.70
C HIS A 33 -11.88 4.23 -8.40
N LEU A 34 -11.97 3.25 -7.51
CA LEU A 34 -12.35 3.43 -6.11
C LEU A 34 -11.40 2.66 -5.19
N ALA A 35 -11.21 3.17 -3.97
CA ALA A 35 -10.42 2.51 -2.95
C ALA A 35 -11.16 2.40 -1.61
N THR A 36 -10.69 1.50 -0.73
CA THR A 36 -11.09 1.45 0.69
C THR A 36 -9.87 1.53 1.61
N ASN A 37 -10.07 1.88 2.88
CA ASN A 37 -9.12 1.56 3.94
C ASN A 37 -9.54 0.31 4.73
N THR A 38 -8.71 -0.11 5.68
CA THR A 38 -8.94 -1.30 6.53
C THR A 38 -10.16 -1.17 7.45
N GLN A 39 -10.76 0.01 7.57
CA GLN A 39 -11.98 0.25 8.35
C GLN A 39 -13.24 0.30 7.47
N GLY A 40 -13.09 0.04 6.17
CA GLY A 40 -14.17 0.02 5.20
C GLY A 40 -14.64 1.40 4.76
N GLN A 41 -13.87 2.46 5.01
CA GLN A 41 -14.17 3.79 4.50
C GLN A 41 -13.76 3.89 3.04
N TYR A 42 -14.66 4.38 2.20
CA TYR A 42 -14.37 4.62 0.79
C TYR A 42 -13.48 5.84 0.60
N LYS A 43 -12.60 5.73 -0.40
CA LYS A 43 -11.59 6.73 -0.74
C LYS A 43 -11.53 6.92 -2.26
N LEU A 44 -11.10 8.11 -2.66
CA LEU A 44 -10.80 8.39 -4.07
C LEU A 44 -9.66 7.51 -4.59
N CYS A 45 -8.61 7.31 -3.79
CA CYS A 45 -7.50 6.39 -4.06
C CYS A 45 -6.74 6.06 -2.76
N CYS A 46 -5.74 5.18 -2.83
CA CYS A 46 -4.95 4.80 -1.66
C CYS A 46 -4.22 5.98 -0.99
N LYS A 47 -3.78 6.98 -1.77
CA LYS A 47 -3.07 8.18 -1.30
C LYS A 47 -3.99 9.33 -0.85
N ALA A 48 -5.24 9.35 -1.32
CA ALA A 48 -6.17 10.40 -0.94
C ALA A 48 -6.39 10.39 0.58
N GLN A 49 -6.46 11.57 1.20
CA GLN A 49 -6.98 11.68 2.56
C GLN A 49 -8.48 11.40 2.54
N LEU A 50 -9.05 11.07 3.70
CA LEU A 50 -10.50 11.02 3.81
C LEU A 50 -11.03 12.45 3.64
N PRO A 51 -12.18 12.65 2.98
CA PRO A 51 -12.86 13.92 3.07
C PRO A 51 -13.16 14.18 4.55
N ILE A 52 -12.55 15.26 5.08
CA ILE A 52 -12.42 15.68 6.50
C ILE A 52 -11.31 14.98 7.31
N PRO A 53 -10.57 15.73 8.17
CA PRO A 53 -10.72 17.16 8.54
C PRO A 53 -9.46 18.00 8.32
N SER A 54 -9.51 19.17 7.65
CA SER A 54 -8.34 20.08 7.73
C SER A 54 -8.53 21.60 7.59
N LYS A 55 -9.72 22.18 7.86
CA LYS A 55 -9.81 23.62 8.22
C LYS A 55 -10.82 24.01 9.32
N ILE A 56 -11.59 23.08 9.88
CA ILE A 56 -12.55 23.37 10.99
C ILE A 56 -12.03 22.88 12.36
N VAL A 57 -10.90 22.18 12.44
CA VAL A 57 -10.37 21.66 13.73
C VAL A 57 -9.34 22.59 14.40
N ASP A 58 -8.79 23.59 13.69
CA ASP A 58 -7.80 24.51 14.29
C ASP A 58 -8.41 25.58 15.22
N THR A 59 -9.75 25.69 15.30
CA THR A 59 -10.42 26.63 16.20
C THR A 59 -11.48 25.96 17.07
N MET A 60 -11.05 25.03 17.92
CA MET A 60 -11.74 24.78 19.18
C MET A 60 -10.80 25.06 20.36
N LYS A 61 -10.86 26.28 20.88
CA LYS A 61 -10.36 26.61 22.23
C LYS A 61 -11.21 25.86 23.26
N ILE A 62 -10.84 24.62 23.58
CA ILE A 62 -11.33 23.96 24.79
C ILE A 62 -10.35 24.31 25.91
N LYS A 63 -10.87 24.92 26.97
CA LYS A 63 -10.15 25.38 28.17
C LYS A 63 -9.11 24.35 28.67
N GLY A 64 -7.83 24.61 28.39
CA GLY A 64 -6.70 24.20 29.23
C GLY A 64 -6.18 22.76 29.14
N LYS A 65 -6.28 22.05 28.01
CA LYS A 65 -5.61 20.73 27.85
C LYS A 65 -4.97 20.56 26.47
N GLU A 66 -3.64 20.39 26.45
CA GLU A 66 -2.85 20.03 25.27
C GLU A 66 -2.88 18.50 25.05
N GLY A 67 -3.14 18.05 23.82
CA GLY A 67 -3.11 16.63 23.43
C GLY A 67 -3.35 16.41 21.92
N LEU A 68 -2.68 15.40 21.33
CA LEU A 68 -2.62 15.10 19.89
C LEU A 68 -3.96 14.58 19.30
N MET A 69 -4.20 14.95 18.04
CA MET A 69 -5.38 14.71 17.17
C MET A 69 -5.96 13.28 17.16
N GLY A 70 -5.18 12.26 17.55
CA GLY A 70 -5.62 10.86 17.58
C GLY A 70 -6.68 10.53 18.63
N ASP A 71 -6.72 11.28 19.74
CA ASP A 71 -7.69 11.06 20.82
C ASP A 71 -9.07 11.67 20.55
N TYR A 72 -9.20 12.52 19.52
CA TYR A 72 -10.44 13.27 19.25
C TYR A 72 -11.40 12.51 18.33
N MET A 73 -10.91 11.76 17.33
CA MET A 73 -11.81 11.10 16.37
C MET A 73 -12.59 9.91 16.95
N SER A 74 -12.09 9.27 18.01
CA SER A 74 -12.73 8.12 18.66
C SER A 74 -13.82 8.48 19.67
N LYS A 75 -14.07 9.79 19.89
CA LYS A 75 -15.06 10.29 20.89
C LYS A 75 -16.25 11.05 20.31
N PHE A 76 -16.43 11.14 18.99
CA PHE A 76 -17.55 11.90 18.45
C PHE A 76 -18.85 11.08 18.42
N PRO A 77 -19.90 11.50 19.16
CA PRO A 77 -21.23 10.95 18.99
C PRO A 77 -21.77 11.32 17.60
N LYS A 78 -22.57 10.41 17.02
CA LYS A 78 -23.25 10.52 15.71
C LYS A 78 -23.88 11.89 15.45
N THR A 79 -24.34 12.57 16.50
CA THR A 79 -24.95 13.90 16.46
C THR A 79 -24.02 15.04 16.03
N TYR A 80 -22.70 14.95 16.28
CA TYR A 80 -21.76 16.03 15.97
C TYR A 80 -21.28 16.00 14.51
N THR A 81 -21.15 14.81 13.94
CA THR A 81 -20.93 14.61 12.51
C THR A 81 -22.12 15.12 11.67
N ASP A 82 -23.33 14.92 12.18
CA ASP A 82 -24.56 15.41 11.52
C ASP A 82 -24.64 16.95 11.54
N GLU A 83 -24.18 17.58 12.62
CA GLU A 83 -24.15 19.05 12.76
C GLU A 83 -23.10 19.72 11.84
N LEU A 84 -21.93 19.08 11.64
CA LEU A 84 -20.92 19.53 10.68
C LEU A 84 -21.35 19.32 9.23
N ALA A 85 -21.99 18.19 8.91
CA ALA A 85 -22.56 17.93 7.60
C ALA A 85 -23.69 18.92 7.24
N SER A 86 -24.44 19.41 8.25
CA SER A 86 -25.50 20.43 8.06
C SER A 86 -24.99 21.78 7.52
N LYS A 87 -23.68 22.06 7.62
CA LYS A 87 -23.04 23.28 7.11
C LYS A 87 -22.70 23.25 5.61
N LYS A 88 -23.15 22.24 4.86
CA LYS A 88 -23.01 22.09 3.38
C LYS A 88 -21.59 22.11 2.79
N GLU A 89 -20.54 22.33 3.57
CA GLU A 89 -19.14 22.43 3.09
C GLU A 89 -18.27 21.22 3.43
N VAL A 90 -18.86 20.14 3.97
CA VAL A 90 -18.12 19.12 4.73
C VAL A 90 -18.62 17.71 4.35
N TYR A 91 -17.82 16.96 3.58
CA TYR A 91 -18.13 15.60 3.15
C TYR A 91 -17.59 14.54 4.12
N ILE A 92 -18.42 13.63 4.59
CA ILE A 92 -17.98 12.52 5.45
C ILE A 92 -17.74 11.28 4.59
N ALA A 93 -16.61 10.60 4.79
CA ALA A 93 -16.32 9.35 4.10
C ALA A 93 -17.37 8.27 4.42
N GLU A 94 -18.08 7.80 3.40
CA GLU A 94 -19.03 6.70 3.53
C GLU A 94 -18.31 5.38 3.84
N ARG A 95 -18.99 4.49 4.56
CA ARG A 95 -18.46 3.17 4.95
C ARG A 95 -19.19 2.06 4.20
N ALA A 96 -18.47 0.97 3.90
CA ALA A 96 -18.97 -0.21 3.20
C ALA A 96 -20.14 -0.93 3.90
N MET A 97 -20.30 -0.73 5.21
CA MET A 97 -21.47 -1.20 5.97
C MET A 97 -22.68 -0.25 5.88
N GLY A 98 -22.43 1.03 5.60
CA GLY A 98 -23.45 2.06 5.41
C GLY A 98 -23.98 2.09 3.97
N SER A 99 -23.08 1.99 2.99
CA SER A 99 -23.36 2.19 1.57
C SER A 99 -22.65 1.15 0.72
N SER A 100 -23.25 0.78 -0.41
CA SER A 100 -22.64 -0.12 -1.38
C SER A 100 -21.68 0.64 -2.32
N ILE A 101 -20.72 -0.09 -2.90
CA ILE A 101 -19.66 0.50 -3.75
C ILE A 101 -20.27 1.26 -4.96
N ASP A 102 -21.33 0.70 -5.55
CA ASP A 102 -22.05 1.29 -6.69
C ASP A 102 -22.74 2.63 -6.35
N ASN A 103 -23.23 2.78 -5.12
CA ASN A 103 -23.85 4.05 -4.69
C ASN A 103 -22.80 5.13 -4.44
N VAL A 104 -21.68 4.76 -3.82
CA VAL A 104 -20.60 5.71 -3.46
C VAL A 104 -19.94 6.31 -4.70
N TRP A 105 -19.97 5.60 -5.83
CA TRP A 105 -19.42 6.06 -7.10
C TRP A 105 -19.99 7.40 -7.59
N ASN A 106 -21.26 7.69 -7.27
CA ASN A 106 -21.95 8.93 -7.60
C ASN A 106 -22.53 9.61 -6.36
N ASN A 107 -21.84 9.51 -5.22
CA ASN A 107 -22.20 10.32 -4.07
C ASN A 107 -21.79 11.80 -4.27
N GLU A 108 -22.28 12.67 -3.39
CA GLU A 108 -22.05 14.11 -3.51
C GLU A 108 -20.55 14.48 -3.50
N TYR A 109 -19.71 13.73 -2.78
CA TYR A 109 -18.27 13.93 -2.76
C TYR A 109 -17.62 13.62 -4.11
N MET A 110 -17.89 12.44 -4.69
CA MET A 110 -17.29 12.02 -5.97
C MET A 110 -17.76 12.90 -7.13
N LYS A 111 -19.04 13.30 -7.13
CA LYS A 111 -19.59 14.27 -8.07
C LYS A 111 -18.86 15.62 -8.00
N ASP A 112 -18.68 16.15 -6.79
CA ASP A 112 -17.97 17.41 -6.58
C ASP A 112 -16.48 17.31 -6.98
N VAL A 113 -15.83 16.19 -6.70
CA VAL A 113 -14.45 15.91 -7.14
C VAL A 113 -14.33 15.99 -8.66
N ARG A 114 -15.20 15.32 -9.42
CA ARG A 114 -15.16 15.35 -10.89
C ARG A 114 -15.40 16.77 -11.41
N LYS A 115 -16.43 17.46 -10.92
CA LYS A 115 -16.77 18.83 -11.31
C LYS A 115 -15.59 19.80 -11.05
N LYS A 116 -15.05 19.79 -9.84
CA LYS A 116 -13.91 20.64 -9.47
C LYS A 116 -12.66 20.33 -10.28
N MET A 117 -12.33 19.05 -10.52
CA MET A 117 -11.18 18.69 -11.35
C MET A 117 -11.35 19.14 -12.81
N LEU A 118 -12.56 19.10 -13.37
CA LEU A 118 -12.82 19.61 -14.73
C LEU A 118 -12.69 21.13 -14.83
N ASN A 119 -12.95 21.86 -13.73
CA ASN A 119 -12.70 23.30 -13.61
C ASN A 119 -11.24 23.62 -13.24
N GLY A 120 -10.42 22.59 -12.99
CA GLY A 120 -9.04 22.69 -12.54
C GLY A 120 -8.86 23.26 -11.13
N GLU A 121 -9.85 23.05 -10.27
CA GLU A 121 -9.81 23.34 -8.85
C GLU A 121 -9.09 22.21 -8.09
N LYS A 122 -8.43 22.55 -6.98
CA LYS A 122 -7.76 21.56 -6.10
C LYS A 122 -8.79 20.86 -5.22
N ILE A 123 -8.55 19.56 -4.97
CA ILE A 123 -9.32 18.77 -4.01
C ILE A 123 -8.53 18.61 -2.72
N ASP A 124 -9.10 18.96 -1.57
CA ASP A 124 -8.41 18.89 -0.27
C ASP A 124 -7.85 17.48 0.01
N SER A 125 -8.63 16.44 -0.27
CA SER A 125 -8.20 15.04 -0.12
C SER A 125 -6.97 14.67 -0.95
N CYS A 126 -6.65 15.44 -2.00
CA CYS A 126 -5.50 15.23 -2.88
C CYS A 126 -4.28 16.10 -2.49
N SER A 127 -4.30 16.76 -1.33
CA SER A 127 -3.26 17.72 -0.93
C SER A 127 -1.83 17.16 -0.98
N GLU A 128 -1.66 15.87 -0.72
CA GLU A 128 -0.33 15.24 -0.71
C GLU A 128 0.31 15.25 -2.11
N CYS A 129 -0.46 14.91 -3.15
CA CYS A 129 0.03 14.97 -4.53
C CYS A 129 0.40 16.41 -4.92
N TYR A 130 -0.42 17.40 -4.54
CA TYR A 130 -0.12 18.80 -4.84
C TYR A 130 1.15 19.30 -4.12
N LYS A 131 1.39 18.86 -2.89
CA LYS A 131 2.64 19.17 -2.16
C LYS A 131 3.86 18.54 -2.83
N GLU A 132 3.76 17.28 -3.26
CA GLU A 132 4.83 16.59 -4.00
C GLU A 132 5.18 17.36 -5.29
N GLU A 133 4.16 17.83 -6.02
CA GLU A 133 4.29 18.57 -7.27
C GLU A 133 4.88 19.97 -7.09
N GLU A 134 4.44 20.72 -6.07
CA GLU A 134 4.95 22.06 -5.76
C GLU A 134 6.43 22.04 -5.37
N GLN A 135 6.89 20.95 -4.75
CA GLN A 135 8.30 20.77 -4.41
C GLN A 135 9.17 20.41 -5.62
N GLN A 136 8.58 20.07 -6.77
CA GLN A 136 9.26 19.68 -8.02
C GLN A 136 10.29 18.55 -7.87
N LYS A 137 10.17 17.73 -6.81
CA LYS A 137 11.16 16.68 -6.52
C LYS A 137 10.90 15.40 -7.28
N THR A 138 9.64 15.04 -7.52
CA THR A 138 9.24 13.79 -8.18
C THR A 138 7.87 13.92 -8.84
N THR A 139 7.58 13.07 -9.84
CA THR A 139 6.22 12.87 -10.36
C THR A 139 5.29 12.41 -9.24
N SER A 140 4.13 13.04 -9.03
CA SER A 140 3.22 12.60 -7.95
C SER A 140 2.48 11.31 -8.29
N TYR A 141 1.80 10.72 -7.31
CA TYR A 141 0.94 9.55 -7.57
C TYR A 141 -0.15 9.83 -8.62
N ARG A 142 -0.78 11.02 -8.60
CA ARG A 142 -1.82 11.37 -9.59
C ARG A 142 -1.23 11.49 -10.99
N GLU A 143 -0.06 12.12 -11.13
CA GLU A 143 0.59 12.32 -12.43
C GLU A 143 1.05 10.99 -13.01
N ARG A 144 1.62 10.10 -12.18
CA ARG A 144 1.96 8.73 -12.60
C ARG A 144 0.72 7.97 -13.09
N LYS A 145 -0.41 8.10 -12.40
CA LYS A 145 -1.66 7.46 -12.84
C LYS A 145 -2.18 8.05 -14.13
N ASN A 146 -2.10 9.36 -14.33
CA ASN A 146 -2.43 9.94 -15.65
C ASN A 146 -1.53 9.35 -16.73
N ILE A 147 -0.21 9.35 -16.53
CA ILE A 147 0.77 8.80 -17.48
C ILE A 147 0.43 7.33 -17.83
N ILE A 148 0.25 6.47 -16.83
CA ILE A 148 0.02 5.03 -17.05
C ILE A 148 -1.30 4.76 -17.77
N GLU A 149 -2.38 5.45 -17.40
CA GLU A 149 -3.73 5.14 -17.88
C GLU A 149 -4.10 5.88 -19.17
N ILE A 150 -3.31 6.86 -19.61
CA ILE A 150 -3.66 7.77 -20.73
C ILE A 150 -2.70 7.63 -21.93
N ILE A 151 -1.48 7.14 -21.72
CA ILE A 151 -0.49 7.09 -22.82
C ILE A 151 -0.78 5.99 -23.85
N ASP A 152 -1.51 4.95 -23.47
CA ASP A 152 -1.88 3.85 -24.36
C ASP A 152 -3.21 4.14 -25.10
N GLU A 153 -3.23 4.06 -26.43
CA GLU A 153 -4.35 4.50 -27.28
C GLU A 153 -5.72 3.88 -26.91
N PRO A 154 -5.84 2.57 -26.63
CA PRO A 154 -7.12 1.99 -26.23
C PRO A 154 -7.65 2.52 -24.89
N HIS A 155 -6.77 2.72 -23.91
CA HIS A 155 -7.15 3.23 -22.58
C HIS A 155 -7.49 4.72 -22.61
N ASN A 156 -6.72 5.46 -23.40
CA ASN A 156 -6.91 6.87 -23.67
C ASN A 156 -8.34 7.17 -24.16
N ASN A 157 -8.82 6.42 -25.16
CA ASN A 157 -10.16 6.63 -25.74
C ASN A 157 -11.29 6.36 -24.74
N GLU A 158 -11.16 5.33 -23.90
CA GLU A 158 -12.16 5.05 -22.87
C GLU A 158 -12.20 6.15 -21.79
N ILE A 159 -11.03 6.61 -21.33
CA ILE A 159 -10.95 7.72 -20.38
C ILE A 159 -11.53 9.01 -20.96
N LYS A 160 -11.19 9.32 -22.21
CA LYS A 160 -11.75 10.46 -22.93
C LYS A 160 -13.27 10.41 -22.95
N GLN A 161 -13.84 9.26 -23.34
CA GLN A 161 -15.28 9.09 -23.41
C GLN A 161 -15.93 9.25 -22.03
N ARG A 162 -15.34 8.67 -20.97
CA ARG A 162 -15.83 8.83 -19.59
C ARG A 162 -15.80 10.28 -19.12
N VAL A 163 -14.78 11.05 -19.49
CA VAL A 163 -14.71 12.48 -19.19
C VAL A 163 -15.83 13.24 -19.92
N LEU A 164 -16.04 12.97 -21.21
CA LEU A 164 -17.11 13.59 -22.01
C LEU A 164 -18.52 13.22 -21.54
N ASP A 165 -18.70 11.99 -21.03
CA ASP A 165 -19.98 11.49 -20.52
C ASP A 165 -20.26 11.93 -19.07
N THR A 166 -19.39 12.74 -18.47
CA THR A 166 -19.64 13.30 -17.14
C THR A 166 -20.75 14.35 -17.23
N ALA A 167 -21.84 14.11 -16.50
CA ALA A 167 -22.98 15.02 -16.48
C ALA A 167 -22.61 16.37 -15.81
N PRO A 168 -23.39 17.45 -16.04
CA PRO A 168 -23.12 18.76 -15.45
C PRO A 168 -23.06 18.78 -13.91
N ASP A 169 -23.75 17.85 -13.24
CA ASP A 169 -23.70 17.70 -11.77
C ASP A 169 -22.48 16.89 -11.28
N GLY A 170 -21.65 16.37 -12.18
CA GLY A 170 -20.50 15.51 -11.89
C GLY A 170 -20.83 14.01 -11.81
N SER A 171 -22.08 13.61 -12.06
CA SER A 171 -22.44 12.19 -12.11
C SER A 171 -21.90 11.50 -13.36
N LEU A 172 -21.64 10.20 -13.24
CA LEU A 172 -21.10 9.36 -14.31
C LEU A 172 -21.82 8.02 -14.38
N ASN A 173 -22.44 7.71 -15.52
CA ASN A 173 -23.16 6.44 -15.71
C ASN A 173 -22.22 5.24 -15.85
N HIS A 174 -20.99 5.47 -16.33
CA HIS A 174 -19.96 4.45 -16.38
C HIS A 174 -19.54 4.05 -14.97
N LEU A 175 -19.63 2.76 -14.63
CA LEU A 175 -19.17 2.21 -13.35
C LEU A 175 -17.62 2.13 -13.29
N PRO A 176 -17.04 2.08 -12.08
CA PRO A 176 -15.59 1.91 -11.92
C PRO A 176 -15.16 0.53 -12.42
N TYR A 177 -13.98 0.46 -13.03
CA TYR A 177 -13.40 -0.79 -13.53
C TYR A 177 -12.10 -1.20 -12.84
N THR A 178 -11.60 -0.38 -11.91
CA THR A 178 -10.49 -0.73 -11.03
C THR A 178 -10.87 -0.50 -9.57
N LEU A 179 -10.49 -1.44 -8.69
CA LEU A 179 -10.71 -1.34 -7.26
C LEU A 179 -9.40 -1.56 -6.48
N ASP A 180 -9.10 -0.71 -5.51
CA ASP A 180 -8.02 -0.88 -4.51
C ASP A 180 -8.65 -1.12 -3.13
N LEU A 181 -8.78 -2.39 -2.79
CA LEU A 181 -9.53 -2.86 -1.63
C LEU A 181 -8.54 -3.24 -0.53
N LYS A 182 -8.38 -2.36 0.46
CA LYS A 182 -7.78 -2.72 1.75
C LYS A 182 -8.82 -3.45 2.58
N LEU A 183 -9.00 -4.74 2.34
CA LEU A 183 -10.05 -5.59 2.89
C LEU A 183 -9.75 -5.93 4.35
N ASP A 184 -10.35 -5.13 5.24
CA ASP A 184 -10.30 -5.26 6.71
C ASP A 184 -8.93 -5.49 7.37
N SER A 185 -8.90 -5.62 8.70
CA SER A 185 -7.67 -5.72 9.50
C SER A 185 -7.31 -7.15 9.89
N ARG A 186 -8.06 -8.17 9.44
CA ARG A 186 -7.78 -9.57 9.81
C ARG A 186 -6.43 -10.01 9.29
N CYS A 187 -5.53 -10.34 10.19
CA CYS A 187 -4.18 -10.78 9.87
C CYS A 187 -3.70 -11.81 10.90
N ASN A 188 -2.90 -12.76 10.43
CA ASN A 188 -2.32 -13.84 11.22
C ASN A 188 -0.88 -13.56 11.69
N LEU A 189 -0.31 -12.41 11.34
CA LEU A 189 1.03 -11.97 11.76
C LEU A 189 0.99 -10.75 12.69
N THR A 190 2.08 -10.57 13.43
CA THR A 190 2.33 -9.43 14.34
C THR A 190 3.56 -8.66 13.85
N CYS A 191 3.49 -8.13 12.63
CA CYS A 191 4.65 -7.51 12.00
C CYS A 191 5.15 -6.29 12.81
N ALA A 192 6.47 -6.16 12.96
CA ALA A 192 7.08 -5.16 13.86
C ALA A 192 6.77 -3.70 13.47
N MET A 193 6.55 -3.43 12.18
CA MET A 193 6.23 -2.11 11.63
C MET A 193 4.72 -1.82 11.53
N CYS A 194 3.87 -2.82 11.77
CA CYS A 194 2.42 -2.69 11.63
C CYS A 194 1.80 -2.12 12.91
N SER A 195 0.53 -1.67 12.83
CA SER A 195 -0.20 -1.10 13.97
C SER A 195 -1.44 -1.93 14.32
N PRO A 196 -1.96 -1.83 15.56
CA PRO A 196 -3.19 -2.50 15.97
C PRO A 196 -4.41 -2.22 15.07
N LYS A 197 -4.47 -1.04 14.45
CA LYS A 197 -5.54 -0.65 13.54
C LYS A 197 -5.53 -1.43 12.21
N GLU A 198 -4.35 -1.85 11.77
CA GLU A 198 -4.15 -2.48 10.45
C GLU A 198 -4.05 -4.02 10.55
N SER A 199 -3.81 -4.56 11.76
CA SER A 199 -3.65 -6.01 11.97
C SER A 199 -4.26 -6.47 13.30
N THR A 200 -5.20 -7.41 13.23
CA THR A 200 -5.74 -8.13 14.40
C THR A 200 -4.67 -8.92 15.15
N GLY A 201 -3.60 -9.35 14.47
CA GLY A 201 -2.46 -10.01 15.12
C GLY A 201 -1.68 -9.05 16.03
N VAL A 202 -1.39 -7.85 15.52
CA VAL A 202 -0.77 -6.76 16.28
C VAL A 202 -1.68 -6.30 17.41
N GLU A 203 -2.97 -6.12 17.15
CA GLU A 203 -3.94 -5.75 18.18
C GLU A 203 -3.98 -6.79 19.32
N LYS A 204 -4.02 -8.08 18.98
CA LYS A 204 -3.98 -9.18 19.98
C LYS A 204 -2.70 -9.15 20.82
N PHE A 205 -1.56 -8.86 20.20
CA PHE A 205 -0.30 -8.67 20.93
C PHE A 205 -0.43 -7.54 21.95
N PHE A 206 -0.83 -6.33 21.54
CA PHE A 206 -0.97 -5.19 22.46
C PHE A 206 -2.03 -5.43 23.55
N ARG A 207 -3.16 -6.08 23.23
CA ARG A 207 -4.14 -6.52 24.24
C ARG A 207 -3.52 -7.40 25.32
N THR A 208 -2.63 -8.31 24.93
CA THR A 208 -1.92 -9.20 25.86
C THR A 208 -0.96 -8.42 26.74
N GLN A 209 -0.25 -7.43 26.19
CA GLN A 209 0.64 -6.56 26.97
C GLN A 209 -0.12 -5.69 27.97
N ILE A 210 -1.31 -5.21 27.62
CA ILE A 210 -2.21 -4.49 28.55
C ILE A 210 -2.62 -5.41 29.69
N LYS A 211 -3.10 -6.63 29.40
CA LYS A 211 -3.51 -7.61 30.41
C LYS A 211 -2.36 -7.96 31.37
N ASN A 212 -1.15 -8.10 30.85
CA ASN A 212 0.05 -8.41 31.63
C ASN A 212 0.64 -7.20 32.36
N LYS A 213 -0.01 -6.03 32.33
CA LYS A 213 0.47 -4.78 32.93
C LYS A 213 1.88 -4.39 32.45
N ASN A 214 2.20 -4.71 31.20
CA ASN A 214 3.50 -4.43 30.60
C ASN A 214 3.59 -3.04 29.97
N LYS A 215 2.53 -2.20 30.02
CA LYS A 215 2.49 -0.90 29.33
C LYS A 215 3.71 -0.01 29.66
N ASP A 216 4.16 -0.01 30.91
CA ASP A 216 5.30 0.80 31.35
C ASP A 216 6.66 0.29 30.85
N LYS A 217 6.71 -0.94 30.31
CA LYS A 217 7.89 -1.50 29.64
C LYS A 217 8.04 -1.02 28.19
N PHE A 218 7.02 -0.36 27.64
CA PHE A 218 7.06 0.14 26.26
C PHE A 218 7.57 1.57 26.22
N ASN A 219 8.21 1.93 25.11
CA ASN A 219 8.69 3.29 24.91
C ASN A 219 7.49 4.26 24.88
N LYS A 220 7.65 5.48 25.41
CA LYS A 220 6.62 6.53 25.33
C LYS A 220 6.08 6.73 23.90
N ASN A 221 6.93 6.59 22.91
CA ASN A 221 6.56 6.72 21.50
C ASN A 221 5.69 5.57 20.99
N GLN A 222 5.60 4.44 21.69
CA GLN A 222 4.70 3.31 21.37
C GLN A 222 3.35 3.41 22.11
N ILE A 223 3.18 4.38 23.02
CA ILE A 223 1.95 4.53 23.82
C ILE A 223 0.73 4.76 22.93
N HIS A 224 0.88 5.45 21.78
CA HIS A 224 -0.24 5.67 20.86
C HIS A 224 -0.83 4.36 20.33
N GLN A 225 -0.02 3.32 20.12
CA GLN A 225 -0.51 2.01 19.66
C GLN A 225 -1.41 1.35 20.71
N PHE A 226 -1.19 1.61 22.00
CA PHE A 226 -2.10 1.15 23.05
C PHE A 226 -3.48 1.81 22.96
N ASN A 227 -3.58 3.02 22.41
CA ASN A 227 -4.85 3.73 22.22
C ASN A 227 -5.64 3.23 21.00
N GLU A 228 -4.96 2.60 20.04
CA GLU A 228 -5.60 1.98 18.85
C GLU A 228 -6.28 0.63 19.19
N VAL A 229 -5.95 0.03 20.34
CA VAL A 229 -6.56 -1.23 20.77
C VAL A 229 -8.02 -1.03 21.15
N ASN A 230 -8.92 -1.87 20.62
CA ASN A 230 -10.38 -1.71 20.76
C ASN A 230 -10.96 -0.45 20.11
N GLU A 231 -10.25 0.23 19.19
CA GLU A 231 -10.82 1.40 18.49
C GLU A 231 -12.08 1.04 17.69
N TYR A 232 -12.17 -0.20 17.20
CA TYR A 232 -13.30 -0.73 16.42
C TYR A 232 -13.92 -1.97 17.08
N THR A 233 -15.23 -2.16 16.90
CA THR A 233 -15.93 -3.38 17.32
C THR A 233 -15.50 -4.59 16.47
N GLU A 234 -15.75 -5.80 16.95
CA GLU A 234 -15.46 -7.01 16.16
C GLU A 234 -16.26 -7.06 14.85
N GLU A 235 -17.50 -6.57 14.84
CA GLU A 235 -18.31 -6.45 13.62
C GLU A 235 -17.69 -5.45 12.63
N GLU A 236 -17.23 -4.29 13.11
CA GLU A 236 -16.57 -3.29 12.27
C GLU A 236 -15.26 -3.80 11.65
N LYS A 237 -14.54 -4.70 12.34
CA LYS A 237 -13.34 -5.37 11.80
C LYS A 237 -13.65 -6.43 10.77
N LEU A 238 -14.91 -6.85 10.64
CA LEU A 238 -15.38 -7.82 9.65
C LEU A 238 -16.21 -7.15 8.55
N TRP A 239 -16.08 -5.84 8.37
CA TRP A 239 -16.90 -5.07 7.43
C TRP A 239 -16.87 -5.63 6.00
N SER A 240 -15.79 -6.29 5.59
CA SER A 240 -15.67 -6.85 4.24
C SER A 240 -16.67 -8.00 4.01
N GLU A 241 -17.18 -8.62 5.07
CA GLU A 241 -18.22 -9.66 5.02
C GLU A 241 -19.63 -9.07 4.95
N HIS A 242 -19.77 -7.75 5.10
CA HIS A 242 -21.07 -7.12 5.17
C HIS A 242 -21.82 -7.23 3.81
N PRO A 243 -23.10 -7.64 3.79
CA PRO A 243 -23.83 -7.91 2.56
C PRO A 243 -23.88 -6.74 1.56
N LYS A 244 -23.93 -5.49 2.04
CA LYS A 244 -23.91 -4.31 1.14
C LYS A 244 -22.62 -4.22 0.32
N PHE A 245 -21.48 -4.54 0.93
CA PHE A 245 -20.20 -4.54 0.24
C PHE A 245 -20.14 -5.69 -0.78
N ILE A 246 -20.48 -6.90 -0.34
CA ILE A 246 -20.48 -8.10 -1.19
C ILE A 246 -21.40 -7.93 -2.40
N ASN A 247 -22.63 -7.47 -2.18
CA ASN A 247 -23.60 -7.25 -3.25
C ASN A 247 -23.14 -6.14 -4.20
N GLY A 248 -22.57 -5.06 -3.67
CA GLY A 248 -21.99 -3.98 -4.48
C GLY A 248 -20.85 -4.49 -5.36
N LEU A 249 -19.92 -5.25 -4.78
CA LEU A 249 -18.80 -5.83 -5.52
C LEU A 249 -19.27 -6.81 -6.61
N GLN A 250 -20.29 -7.63 -6.31
CA GLN A 250 -20.87 -8.55 -7.30
C GLN A 250 -21.51 -7.81 -8.48
N LYS A 251 -22.20 -6.70 -8.24
CA LYS A 251 -22.76 -5.85 -9.31
C LYS A 251 -21.69 -5.23 -10.21
N LEU A 252 -20.53 -4.89 -9.64
CA LEU A 252 -19.42 -4.33 -10.42
C LEU A 252 -18.71 -5.37 -11.27
N GLY A 253 -18.76 -6.66 -10.89
CA GLY A 253 -18.10 -7.78 -11.57
C GLY A 253 -18.01 -7.71 -13.10
N PRO A 254 -19.12 -7.51 -13.84
CA PRO A 254 -19.12 -7.41 -15.31
C PRO A 254 -18.28 -6.28 -15.90
N HIS A 255 -17.95 -5.26 -15.12
CA HIS A 255 -17.27 -4.04 -15.54
C HIS A 255 -15.81 -3.99 -15.05
N LEU A 256 -15.43 -4.84 -14.11
CA LEU A 256 -14.11 -4.79 -13.48
C LEU A 256 -13.02 -5.35 -14.40
N LYS A 257 -11.96 -4.57 -14.59
CA LYS A 257 -10.73 -4.99 -15.25
C LYS A 257 -9.63 -5.35 -14.25
N GLN A 258 -9.63 -4.74 -13.06
CA GLN A 258 -8.63 -5.02 -12.03
C GLN A 258 -9.21 -4.92 -10.61
N ILE A 259 -8.87 -5.89 -9.77
CA ILE A 259 -9.05 -5.80 -8.31
C ILE A 259 -7.69 -5.96 -7.65
N TYR A 260 -7.28 -4.95 -6.89
CA TYR A 260 -6.17 -5.03 -5.96
C TYR A 260 -6.70 -5.28 -4.55
N ALA A 261 -6.30 -6.39 -3.94
CA ALA A 261 -6.70 -6.80 -2.60
C ALA A 261 -5.50 -6.77 -1.64
N THR A 262 -5.64 -6.00 -0.57
CA THR A 262 -4.68 -5.90 0.54
C THR A 262 -5.44 -5.70 1.85
N GLY A 263 -4.81 -5.16 2.90
CA GLY A 263 -5.41 -4.96 4.22
C GLY A 263 -4.55 -5.64 5.28
N GLY A 264 -5.18 -6.41 6.16
CA GLY A 264 -4.49 -7.38 7.01
C GLY A 264 -3.84 -8.49 6.16
N GLU A 265 -4.53 -9.61 5.97
CA GLU A 265 -4.10 -10.70 5.10
C GLU A 265 -5.27 -11.16 4.21
N PRO A 266 -5.29 -10.80 2.91
CA PRO A 266 -6.41 -11.10 2.03
C PRO A 266 -6.68 -12.60 1.87
N PHE A 267 -5.69 -13.47 2.07
CA PHE A 267 -5.89 -14.92 2.00
C PHE A 267 -6.70 -15.52 3.16
N LEU A 268 -6.97 -14.75 4.23
CA LEU A 268 -7.85 -15.18 5.33
C LEU A 268 -9.34 -14.90 5.07
N LEU A 269 -9.68 -14.17 4.01
CA LEU A 269 -11.02 -13.63 3.79
C LEU A 269 -11.88 -14.61 2.97
N ASN A 270 -12.68 -15.45 3.64
CA ASN A 270 -13.49 -16.51 2.99
C ASN A 270 -14.44 -15.98 1.91
N ASN A 271 -15.14 -14.88 2.23
CA ASN A 271 -16.05 -14.15 1.34
C ASN A 271 -15.40 -13.70 0.02
N LEU A 272 -14.10 -13.34 0.04
CA LEU A 272 -13.38 -12.95 -1.17
C LEU A 272 -13.31 -14.13 -2.16
N TRP A 273 -13.05 -15.33 -1.67
CA TRP A 273 -12.96 -16.54 -2.48
C TRP A 273 -14.32 -16.99 -3.02
N GLU A 274 -15.40 -16.77 -2.27
CA GLU A 274 -16.76 -17.00 -2.75
C GLU A 274 -17.11 -16.07 -3.92
N ILE A 275 -16.78 -14.78 -3.80
CA ILE A 275 -16.97 -13.80 -4.89
C ILE A 275 -16.16 -14.20 -6.12
N TYR A 276 -14.91 -14.58 -5.94
CA TYR A 276 -14.07 -14.99 -7.07
C TYR A 276 -14.59 -16.25 -7.77
N ASN A 277 -15.14 -17.23 -7.05
CA ASN A 277 -15.80 -18.37 -7.68
C ASN A 277 -17.04 -17.93 -8.48
N LYS A 278 -17.87 -17.03 -7.95
CA LYS A 278 -18.99 -16.45 -8.72
C LYS A 278 -18.51 -15.73 -9.99
N PHE A 279 -17.43 -14.95 -9.91
CA PHE A 279 -16.85 -14.29 -11.08
C PHE A 279 -16.33 -15.28 -12.13
N ILE A 280 -15.83 -16.45 -11.71
CA ILE A 280 -15.45 -17.52 -12.63
C ILE A 280 -16.69 -18.13 -13.28
N GLU A 281 -17.71 -18.47 -12.49
CA GLU A 281 -18.97 -19.06 -12.97
C GLU A 281 -19.69 -18.14 -13.98
N GLN A 282 -19.65 -16.83 -13.74
CA GLN A 282 -20.26 -15.81 -14.60
C GLN A 282 -19.37 -15.40 -15.79
N GLY A 283 -18.15 -15.97 -15.90
CA GLY A 283 -17.22 -15.70 -17.00
C GLY A 283 -16.42 -14.40 -16.88
N TYR A 284 -16.57 -13.64 -15.78
CA TYR A 284 -15.88 -12.36 -15.58
C TYR A 284 -14.36 -12.54 -15.40
N SER A 285 -13.93 -13.69 -14.89
CA SER A 285 -12.51 -13.98 -14.68
C SER A 285 -11.66 -13.83 -15.95
N LYS A 286 -12.26 -13.93 -17.15
CA LYS A 286 -11.54 -13.84 -18.43
C LYS A 286 -11.06 -12.43 -18.80
N HIS A 287 -11.70 -11.40 -18.28
CA HIS A 287 -11.32 -10.00 -18.52
C HIS A 287 -10.77 -9.30 -17.27
N LEU A 288 -10.88 -9.93 -16.10
CA LEU A 288 -10.48 -9.39 -14.81
C LEU A 288 -9.09 -9.90 -14.40
N SER A 289 -8.17 -8.97 -14.15
CA SER A 289 -6.87 -9.23 -13.50
C SER A 289 -6.95 -9.03 -11.99
N LEU A 290 -6.20 -9.83 -11.24
CA LEU A 290 -6.09 -9.69 -9.79
C LEU A 290 -4.72 -9.15 -9.39
N GLU A 291 -4.68 -8.41 -8.29
CA GLU A 291 -3.44 -8.04 -7.63
C GLU A 291 -3.61 -8.27 -6.12
N PHE A 292 -2.58 -8.78 -5.46
CA PHE A 292 -2.58 -8.98 -4.02
C PHE A 292 -1.33 -8.37 -3.40
N CYS A 293 -1.47 -7.73 -2.25
CA CYS A 293 -0.35 -7.55 -1.32
C CYS A 293 -0.62 -8.43 -0.11
N SER A 294 0.23 -9.43 0.08
CA SER A 294 0.02 -10.53 1.03
C SER A 294 1.32 -10.89 1.72
N ASN A 295 1.22 -11.33 2.97
CA ASN A 295 2.31 -11.97 3.70
C ASN A 295 2.55 -13.43 3.27
N LEU A 296 1.72 -13.97 2.36
CA LEU A 296 1.71 -15.32 1.79
C LEU A 296 1.42 -16.49 2.74
N THR A 297 1.49 -16.28 4.05
CA THR A 297 1.48 -17.38 5.03
C THR A 297 0.15 -18.12 5.13
N ALA A 298 -0.95 -17.48 4.73
CA ALA A 298 -2.29 -18.07 4.73
C ALA A 298 -2.71 -18.65 3.36
N SER A 299 -1.88 -18.51 2.32
CA SER A 299 -2.25 -18.96 0.98
C SER A 299 -2.30 -20.49 0.86
N THR A 300 -3.37 -20.99 0.25
CA THR A 300 -3.60 -22.41 -0.01
C THR A 300 -3.56 -22.73 -1.50
N ASP A 301 -3.24 -23.97 -1.85
CA ASP A 301 -3.20 -24.43 -3.25
C ASP A 301 -4.57 -24.29 -3.93
N LYS A 302 -5.66 -24.48 -3.18
CA LYS A 302 -7.04 -24.25 -3.67
C LYS A 302 -7.26 -22.80 -4.08
N GLN A 303 -6.84 -21.84 -3.26
CA GLN A 303 -6.96 -20.41 -3.57
C GLN A 303 -6.07 -20.03 -4.76
N LEU A 304 -4.84 -20.55 -4.79
CA LEU A 304 -3.90 -20.33 -5.89
C LEU A 304 -4.43 -20.89 -7.23
N ALA A 305 -5.14 -22.03 -7.20
CA ALA A 305 -5.82 -22.61 -8.35
C ALA A 305 -7.05 -21.81 -8.80
N ILE A 306 -7.77 -21.16 -7.87
CA ILE A 306 -8.83 -20.19 -8.21
C ILE A 306 -8.24 -19.01 -8.96
N ILE A 307 -7.16 -18.41 -8.42
CA ILE A 307 -6.49 -17.25 -9.02
C ILE A 307 -6.04 -17.55 -10.45
N LYS A 308 -5.56 -18.78 -10.72
CA LYS A 308 -5.14 -19.23 -12.05
C LYS A 308 -6.20 -19.18 -13.15
N LYS A 309 -7.48 -19.06 -12.79
CA LYS A 309 -8.61 -18.96 -13.73
C LYS A 309 -8.90 -17.53 -14.19
N PHE A 310 -8.23 -16.54 -13.59
CA PHE A 310 -8.34 -15.12 -13.95
C PHE A 310 -7.41 -14.74 -15.11
N LYS A 311 -7.65 -13.59 -15.74
CA LYS A 311 -6.86 -13.07 -16.88
C LYS A 311 -5.37 -13.03 -16.57
N GLY A 312 -5.04 -12.63 -15.34
CA GLY A 312 -3.71 -12.65 -14.78
C GLY A 312 -3.73 -12.27 -13.32
N CYS A 313 -2.60 -12.45 -12.65
CA CYS A 313 -2.43 -12.08 -11.27
C CYS A 313 -1.03 -11.54 -10.98
N ILE A 314 -0.93 -10.54 -10.12
CA ILE A 314 0.33 -10.17 -9.46
C ILE A 314 0.15 -10.38 -7.96
N ILE A 315 0.99 -11.20 -7.33
CA ILE A 315 1.07 -11.28 -5.87
C ILE A 315 2.35 -10.58 -5.44
N SER A 316 2.22 -9.42 -4.80
CA SER A 316 3.30 -8.74 -4.09
C SER A 316 3.47 -9.37 -2.71
N ALA A 317 4.43 -10.30 -2.62
CA ALA A 317 4.81 -11.00 -1.42
C ALA A 317 5.58 -10.07 -0.48
N SER A 318 5.04 -9.92 0.73
CA SER A 318 5.62 -9.07 1.76
C SER A 318 6.69 -9.84 2.56
N ILE A 319 7.96 -9.66 2.19
CA ILE A 319 9.11 -10.40 2.75
C ILE A 319 10.20 -9.39 3.15
N ASP A 320 10.37 -9.20 4.45
CA ASP A 320 11.12 -8.08 5.01
C ASP A 320 12.50 -8.49 5.53
N GLY A 321 13.41 -8.81 4.62
CA GLY A 321 14.78 -9.21 4.92
C GLY A 321 15.00 -10.72 4.77
N PHE A 322 16.12 -11.21 5.31
CA PHE A 322 16.57 -12.60 5.15
C PHE A 322 16.83 -13.27 6.50
N GLY A 323 16.52 -14.58 6.61
CA GLY A 323 16.79 -15.38 7.80
C GLY A 323 16.10 -14.85 9.06
N GLU A 324 16.83 -14.78 10.18
CA GLU A 324 16.28 -14.32 11.46
C GLU A 324 15.70 -12.89 11.43
N ALA A 325 16.17 -12.02 10.53
CA ALA A 325 15.59 -10.69 10.37
C ALA A 325 14.13 -10.76 9.88
N TYR A 326 13.83 -11.70 8.98
CA TYR A 326 12.46 -11.98 8.58
C TYR A 326 11.66 -12.59 9.74
N ASN A 327 12.22 -13.58 10.44
CA ASN A 327 11.56 -14.24 11.58
C ASN A 327 11.10 -13.22 12.63
N PHE A 328 11.98 -12.28 12.94
CA PHE A 328 11.73 -11.22 13.92
C PHE A 328 10.69 -10.22 13.43
N THR A 329 10.86 -9.69 12.21
CA THR A 329 9.98 -8.63 11.69
C THR A 329 8.59 -9.12 11.30
N ARG A 330 8.41 -10.42 11.01
CA ARG A 330 7.18 -11.05 10.50
C ARG A 330 6.65 -12.18 11.40
N TRP A 331 6.91 -12.12 12.71
CA TRP A 331 6.44 -13.13 13.67
C TRP A 331 4.91 -13.42 13.55
N PRO A 332 4.45 -14.68 13.69
CA PRO A 332 5.21 -15.90 14.00
C PRO A 332 5.68 -16.68 12.74
N SER A 333 5.73 -16.04 11.57
CA SER A 333 6.29 -16.67 10.38
C SER A 333 7.79 -16.95 10.55
N THR A 334 8.31 -17.93 9.81
CA THR A 334 9.75 -18.24 9.79
C THR A 334 10.29 -18.26 8.37
N TRP A 335 11.59 -18.02 8.24
CA TRP A 335 12.31 -17.94 6.98
C TRP A 335 12.18 -19.23 6.20
N GLU A 336 12.31 -20.37 6.88
CA GLU A 336 12.21 -21.70 6.26
C GLU A 336 10.82 -21.92 5.64
N LYS A 337 9.77 -21.45 6.32
CA LYS A 337 8.39 -21.57 5.83
C LYS A 337 8.15 -20.67 4.62
N ILE A 338 8.58 -19.42 4.68
CA ILE A 338 8.35 -18.48 3.58
C ILE A 338 9.22 -18.83 2.37
N ASP A 339 10.48 -19.22 2.57
CA ASP A 339 11.38 -19.65 1.50
C ASP A 339 10.84 -20.90 0.81
N SER A 340 10.40 -21.91 1.58
CA SER A 340 9.75 -23.11 1.03
C SER A 340 8.50 -22.77 0.20
N LYS A 341 7.67 -21.85 0.69
CA LYS A 341 6.48 -21.38 -0.05
C LYS A 341 6.86 -20.66 -1.34
N VAL A 342 7.82 -19.73 -1.29
CA VAL A 342 8.29 -18.98 -2.46
C VAL A 342 8.90 -19.94 -3.48
N LYS A 343 9.75 -20.86 -3.04
CA LYS A 343 10.32 -21.92 -3.87
C LYS A 343 9.23 -22.67 -4.64
N ASN A 344 8.21 -23.16 -3.93
CA ASN A 344 7.11 -23.88 -4.55
C ASN A 344 6.34 -23.01 -5.56
N LEU A 345 6.04 -21.75 -5.22
CA LEU A 345 5.34 -20.83 -6.10
C LEU A 345 6.16 -20.51 -7.36
N SER A 346 7.45 -20.20 -7.22
CA SER A 346 8.36 -19.94 -8.34
C SER A 346 8.40 -21.11 -9.32
N TYR A 347 8.53 -22.34 -8.82
CA TYR A 347 8.59 -23.52 -9.69
C TYR A 347 7.24 -23.95 -10.27
N ASN A 348 6.15 -23.85 -9.51
CA ASN A 348 4.90 -24.53 -9.88
C ASN A 348 3.74 -23.58 -10.21
N TRP A 349 3.80 -22.33 -9.75
CA TRP A 349 2.70 -21.39 -9.88
C TRP A 349 3.02 -20.18 -10.75
N VAL A 350 4.24 -19.63 -10.73
CA VAL A 350 4.59 -18.45 -11.53
C VAL A 350 4.48 -18.75 -13.02
N THR A 351 3.87 -17.84 -13.78
CA THR A 351 3.81 -17.82 -15.26
C THR A 351 3.87 -16.38 -15.78
N PRO A 352 4.04 -16.12 -17.09
CA PRO A 352 4.05 -14.75 -17.63
C PRO A 352 2.82 -13.90 -17.27
N ASN A 353 1.66 -14.52 -17.08
CA ASN A 353 0.43 -13.85 -16.66
C ASN A 353 0.18 -13.89 -15.13
N HIS A 354 0.96 -14.66 -14.38
CA HIS A 354 0.78 -14.85 -12.93
C HIS A 354 2.12 -14.70 -12.22
N LYS A 355 2.37 -13.51 -11.70
CA LYS A 355 3.69 -13.11 -11.20
C LYS A 355 3.71 -13.06 -9.69
N LEU A 356 4.86 -13.42 -9.13
CA LEU A 356 5.18 -13.28 -7.71
C LEU A 356 6.17 -12.13 -7.58
N HIS A 357 5.72 -10.95 -7.20
CA HIS A 357 6.59 -9.81 -6.90
C HIS A 357 7.05 -9.86 -5.45
N TYR A 358 8.17 -9.21 -5.16
CA TYR A 358 8.73 -9.12 -3.82
C TYR A 358 8.65 -7.69 -3.32
N THR A 359 8.11 -7.51 -2.12
CA THR A 359 8.06 -6.21 -1.46
C THR A 359 8.73 -6.31 -0.10
N CYS A 360 9.68 -5.42 0.14
CA CYS A 360 10.43 -5.35 1.39
C CYS A 360 10.24 -3.97 2.02
N VAL A 361 9.71 -3.93 3.24
CA VAL A 361 9.76 -2.75 4.09
C VAL A 361 11.04 -2.82 4.92
N TYR A 362 12.03 -2.01 4.57
CA TYR A 362 13.27 -1.97 5.32
C TYR A 362 13.18 -1.02 6.51
N THR A 363 13.78 -1.46 7.60
CA THR A 363 13.81 -0.82 8.92
C THR A 363 15.21 -0.97 9.50
N ILE A 364 15.45 -0.33 10.64
CA ILE A 364 16.65 -0.61 11.46
C ILE A 364 16.79 -2.11 11.77
N LEU A 365 15.67 -2.85 11.88
CA LEU A 365 15.67 -4.25 12.30
C LEU A 365 16.15 -5.25 11.23
N ASN A 366 16.11 -4.87 9.95
CA ASN A 366 16.40 -5.80 8.85
C ASN A 366 17.36 -5.23 7.80
N ILE A 367 17.80 -3.97 7.91
CA ILE A 367 18.66 -3.30 6.93
C ILE A 367 19.96 -4.08 6.65
N LEU A 368 20.53 -4.71 7.68
CA LEU A 368 21.75 -5.52 7.53
C LEU A 368 21.54 -6.88 6.84
N SER A 369 20.29 -7.30 6.63
CA SER A 369 19.94 -8.53 5.90
C SER A 369 19.57 -8.29 4.44
N ILE A 370 19.48 -7.02 4.03
CA ILE A 370 19.10 -6.63 2.67
C ILE A 370 20.06 -7.16 1.59
N PRO A 371 21.39 -7.20 1.78
CA PRO A 371 22.28 -7.82 0.79
C PRO A 371 21.93 -9.30 0.51
N GLN A 372 21.72 -10.09 1.56
CA GLN A 372 21.36 -11.51 1.45
C GLN A 372 19.96 -11.66 0.84
N TYR A 373 19.01 -10.81 1.20
CA TYR A 373 17.68 -10.77 0.62
C TYR A 373 17.71 -10.49 -0.90
N CYS A 374 18.55 -9.55 -1.35
CA CYS A 374 18.74 -9.28 -2.78
C CYS A 374 19.33 -10.48 -3.51
N ASN A 375 20.34 -11.15 -2.95
CA ASN A 375 20.92 -12.37 -3.53
C ASN A 375 19.88 -13.49 -3.63
N TRP A 376 19.03 -13.63 -2.62
CA TRP A 376 17.92 -14.58 -2.61
C TRP A 376 16.88 -14.30 -3.70
N ILE A 377 16.52 -13.03 -3.94
CA ILE A 377 15.64 -12.67 -5.08
C ILE A 377 16.32 -13.01 -6.40
N LYS A 378 17.59 -12.63 -6.57
CA LYS A 378 18.35 -12.89 -7.80
C LYS A 378 18.40 -14.37 -8.14
N PHE A 379 18.64 -15.22 -7.12
CA PHE A 379 18.61 -16.67 -7.27
C PHE A 379 17.29 -17.16 -7.88
N TYR A 380 16.14 -16.79 -7.31
CA TYR A 380 14.85 -17.22 -7.87
C TYR A 380 14.51 -16.58 -9.21
N THR A 381 15.01 -15.37 -9.48
CA THR A 381 14.89 -14.75 -10.80
C THR A 381 15.66 -15.55 -11.86
N ASN A 382 16.88 -16.03 -11.55
CA ASN A 382 17.67 -16.86 -12.46
C ASN A 382 16.99 -18.21 -12.74
N GLU A 383 16.47 -18.87 -11.70
CA GLU A 383 15.70 -20.11 -11.87
C GLU A 383 14.49 -19.92 -12.81
N LEU A 384 13.86 -18.75 -12.78
CA LEU A 384 12.79 -18.42 -13.71
C LEU A 384 13.30 -18.13 -15.12
N ILE A 385 14.40 -17.38 -15.26
CA ILE A 385 15.01 -17.13 -16.57
C ILE A 385 15.35 -18.46 -17.27
N ASP A 386 16.01 -19.37 -16.55
CA ASP A 386 16.38 -20.68 -17.05
C ASP A 386 15.14 -21.51 -17.44
N LYS A 387 14.11 -21.48 -16.61
CA LYS A 387 12.85 -22.20 -16.85
C LYS A 387 12.11 -21.69 -18.09
N TRP A 388 12.06 -20.37 -18.29
CA TRP A 388 11.26 -19.74 -19.34
C TRP A 388 12.05 -19.46 -20.62
N GLY A 389 13.38 -19.59 -20.59
CA GLY A 389 14.25 -19.21 -21.70
C GLY A 389 14.13 -17.74 -22.06
N ILE A 390 13.97 -16.87 -21.05
CA ILE A 390 13.76 -15.43 -21.26
C ILE A 390 15.10 -14.78 -21.57
N GLU A 391 15.19 -14.14 -22.74
CA GLU A 391 16.30 -13.26 -23.10
C GLU A 391 15.87 -11.79 -22.95
N TYR A 392 16.84 -10.89 -22.75
CA TYR A 392 16.56 -9.46 -22.69
C TYR A 392 16.06 -8.95 -24.07
N PRO A 393 15.06 -8.04 -24.15
CA PRO A 393 14.55 -7.12 -23.12
C PRO A 393 13.26 -7.51 -22.38
N ASP A 394 12.87 -8.78 -22.35
CA ASP A 394 11.58 -9.22 -21.78
C ASP A 394 11.52 -9.22 -20.23
N ALA A 395 12.35 -8.40 -19.57
CA ALA A 395 12.44 -8.27 -18.11
C ALA A 395 11.09 -7.92 -17.45
N TRP A 396 10.12 -7.36 -18.19
CA TRP A 396 8.76 -7.12 -17.71
C TRP A 396 8.02 -8.42 -17.37
N ALA A 397 8.37 -9.55 -17.97
CA ALA A 397 7.77 -10.85 -17.72
C ALA A 397 8.20 -11.46 -16.37
N LEU A 398 9.34 -11.01 -15.82
CA LEU A 398 9.92 -11.51 -14.57
C LEU A 398 9.30 -10.84 -13.33
N PRO A 399 9.27 -11.54 -12.19
CA PRO A 399 9.09 -10.95 -10.86
C PRO A 399 9.83 -9.64 -10.65
N GLN A 400 9.10 -8.63 -10.19
CA GLN A 400 9.67 -7.35 -9.81
C GLN A 400 9.90 -7.29 -8.30
N VAL A 401 10.84 -6.44 -7.88
CA VAL A 401 11.05 -6.09 -6.48
C VAL A 401 10.74 -4.61 -6.23
N ARG A 402 10.29 -4.31 -5.01
CA ARG A 402 10.15 -2.96 -4.47
C ARG A 402 10.66 -2.90 -3.03
N PHE A 403 11.47 -1.90 -2.73
CA PHE A 403 11.94 -1.59 -1.39
C PHE A 403 11.27 -0.31 -0.90
N PHE A 404 10.62 -0.40 0.25
CA PHE A 404 9.97 0.74 0.89
C PHE A 404 10.65 1.01 2.22
N GLN A 405 10.96 2.27 2.46
CA GLN A 405 11.39 2.71 3.78
C GLN A 405 10.23 2.67 4.76
N CYS A 406 10.48 2.15 5.95
CA CYS A 406 9.56 2.33 7.05
C CYS A 406 9.61 3.77 7.54
N ASN A 407 8.56 4.54 7.27
CA ASN A 407 8.46 5.93 7.72
C ASN A 407 7.99 6.04 9.17
N ARG A 408 7.16 5.09 9.63
CA ARG A 408 6.61 5.04 10.98
C ARG A 408 6.50 3.61 11.49
N PRO A 409 6.68 3.39 12.82
CA PRO A 409 7.07 4.40 13.80
C PRO A 409 8.53 4.86 13.62
N GLU A 410 8.83 6.11 14.01
CA GLU A 410 10.14 6.75 13.76
C GLU A 410 11.31 5.89 14.26
N PHE A 411 11.14 5.14 15.36
CA PHE A 411 12.20 4.29 15.93
C PHE A 411 12.62 3.11 15.05
N LEU A 412 11.89 2.83 13.97
CA LEU A 412 12.27 1.84 12.96
C LEU A 412 12.85 2.48 11.69
N ASN A 413 12.76 3.80 11.55
CA ASN A 413 13.19 4.51 10.36
C ASN A 413 14.72 4.75 10.42
N ILE A 414 15.43 4.29 9.40
CA ILE A 414 16.89 4.35 9.33
C ILE A 414 17.43 5.78 9.13
N GLU A 415 16.62 6.74 8.69
CA GLU A 415 17.04 8.14 8.56
C GLU A 415 17.27 8.83 9.92
N TYR A 416 16.66 8.35 10.99
CA TYR A 416 16.85 8.92 12.33
C TYR A 416 18.06 8.34 13.07
N LEU A 417 18.86 7.51 12.40
CA LEU A 417 20.10 6.98 12.96
C LEU A 417 21.12 8.09 13.21
N HIS A 418 21.99 7.85 14.20
CA HIS A 418 23.11 8.74 14.45
C HIS A 418 24.09 8.72 13.26
N LYS A 419 24.78 9.85 13.03
CA LYS A 419 25.77 10.00 11.94
C LYS A 419 26.68 8.78 11.76
N GLU A 420 27.32 8.31 12.83
CA GLU A 420 28.23 7.15 12.79
C GLU A 420 27.55 5.85 12.31
N ALA A 421 26.29 5.63 12.69
CA ALA A 421 25.53 4.46 12.26
C ALA A 421 25.12 4.58 10.78
N ILE A 422 24.75 5.79 10.32
CA ILE A 422 24.51 6.06 8.89
C ILE A 422 25.79 5.83 8.09
N ASP A 423 26.93 6.36 8.54
CA ASP A 423 28.23 6.19 7.89
C ASP A 423 28.60 4.70 7.80
N TYR A 424 28.44 3.95 8.90
CA TYR A 424 28.63 2.50 8.91
C TYR A 424 27.69 1.78 7.93
N LEU A 425 26.39 2.12 7.92
CA LEU A 425 25.42 1.48 7.01
C LEU A 425 25.74 1.75 5.55
N ILE A 426 26.16 2.96 5.19
CA ILE A 426 26.57 3.28 3.82
C ILE A 426 27.75 2.38 3.44
N SER A 427 28.82 2.35 4.24
CA SER A 427 29.98 1.49 3.96
C SER A 427 29.59 0.02 3.88
N PHE A 428 28.82 -0.49 4.84
CA PHE A 428 28.34 -1.87 4.84
C PHE A 428 27.55 -2.20 3.57
N LEU A 429 26.61 -1.35 3.18
CA LEU A 429 25.79 -1.58 1.99
C LEU A 429 26.60 -1.47 0.70
N GLU A 430 27.60 -0.59 0.64
CA GLU A 430 28.52 -0.47 -0.50
C GLU A 430 29.46 -1.68 -0.61
N ASP A 431 30.05 -2.11 0.50
CA ASP A 431 30.96 -3.27 0.56
C ASP A 431 30.24 -4.58 0.23
N ASN A 432 28.97 -4.68 0.62
CA ASN A 432 28.09 -5.82 0.33
C ASN A 432 27.21 -5.58 -0.90
N PHE A 433 27.42 -4.49 -1.64
CA PHE A 433 26.80 -4.34 -2.93
C PHE A 433 27.40 -5.43 -3.83
N PRO A 434 26.57 -6.27 -4.47
CA PRO A 434 27.10 -7.36 -5.27
C PRO A 434 28.07 -6.83 -6.35
N ASN A 435 29.36 -7.14 -6.20
CA ASN A 435 30.44 -6.74 -7.13
C ASN A 435 30.30 -7.37 -8.53
N GLU A 436 29.31 -8.24 -8.74
CA GLU A 436 28.91 -8.71 -10.07
C GLU A 436 28.18 -7.60 -10.82
N ILE A 437 29.02 -6.77 -11.44
CA ILE A 437 28.71 -5.70 -12.36
C ILE A 437 27.78 -6.24 -13.47
N ALA A 438 26.55 -5.70 -13.52
CA ALA A 438 25.76 -5.52 -14.73
C ALA A 438 25.24 -6.77 -15.48
N SER A 439 24.72 -7.82 -14.83
CA SER A 439 23.73 -8.63 -15.55
C SER A 439 22.46 -7.79 -15.75
N ILE A 440 22.03 -7.70 -16.99
CA ILE A 440 20.83 -6.95 -17.40
C ILE A 440 19.56 -7.56 -16.78
N ASP A 441 19.67 -8.82 -16.33
CA ASP A 441 18.63 -9.67 -15.75
C ASP A 441 18.17 -9.23 -14.36
N HIS A 442 18.96 -8.37 -13.68
CA HIS A 442 18.69 -7.94 -12.31
C HIS A 442 18.66 -6.42 -12.12
N ILE A 443 18.44 -5.66 -13.20
CA ILE A 443 18.42 -4.19 -13.16
C ILE A 443 17.56 -3.69 -12.01
N LYS A 444 16.33 -4.20 -11.84
CA LYS A 444 15.40 -3.66 -10.85
C LYS A 444 15.88 -3.84 -9.40
N VAL A 445 16.42 -5.02 -9.06
CA VAL A 445 16.99 -5.29 -7.71
C VAL A 445 18.17 -4.36 -7.46
N ASN A 446 19.05 -4.22 -8.44
CA ASN A 446 20.24 -3.38 -8.33
C ASN A 446 19.88 -1.89 -8.18
N THR A 447 18.88 -1.40 -8.94
CA THR A 447 18.39 -0.02 -8.83
C THR A 447 17.83 0.24 -7.44
N GLU A 448 16.90 -0.58 -6.96
CA GLU A 448 16.26 -0.34 -5.67
C GLU A 448 17.26 -0.40 -4.51
N TYR A 449 18.27 -1.28 -4.58
CA TYR A 449 19.33 -1.32 -3.57
C TYR A 449 20.18 -0.04 -3.59
N LYS A 450 20.56 0.45 -4.78
CA LYS A 450 21.32 1.70 -4.93
C LYS A 450 20.52 2.91 -4.46
N ASP A 451 19.19 2.89 -4.61
CA ASP A 451 18.33 3.95 -4.12
C ASP A 451 18.38 4.07 -2.59
N ILE A 452 18.52 2.95 -1.86
CA ILE A 452 18.73 2.96 -0.40
C ILE A 452 20.05 3.67 -0.05
N ILE A 453 21.16 3.32 -0.70
CA ILE A 453 22.46 3.97 -0.47
C ILE A 453 22.37 5.47 -0.78
N THR A 454 21.76 5.82 -1.91
CA THR A 454 21.62 7.20 -2.36
C THR A 454 20.79 8.02 -1.38
N MET A 455 19.68 7.46 -0.89
CA MET A 455 18.86 8.08 0.14
C MET A 455 19.66 8.31 1.43
N LEU A 456 20.38 7.31 1.93
CA LEU A 456 21.21 7.45 3.15
C LEU A 456 22.32 8.50 3.01
N LYS A 457 22.93 8.63 1.83
CA LYS A 457 23.93 9.67 1.55
C LYS A 457 23.33 11.08 1.59
N ASN A 458 22.06 11.20 1.21
CA ASN A 458 21.33 12.47 1.17
C ASN A 458 20.59 12.78 2.48
N THR A 459 20.50 11.84 3.41
CA THR A 459 19.90 12.05 4.73
C THR A 459 20.68 13.09 5.52
N GLU A 460 19.96 14.02 6.15
CA GLU A 460 20.55 14.98 7.09
C GLU A 460 21.15 14.22 8.28
N LYS A 461 22.49 14.18 8.36
CA LYS A 461 23.19 13.45 9.44
C LYS A 461 23.09 14.24 10.74
N ARG A 462 22.35 13.70 11.72
CA ARG A 462 22.13 14.36 13.01
C ARG A 462 23.02 13.77 14.09
N ASN A 463 23.69 14.64 14.85
CA ASN A 463 24.43 14.28 16.07
C ASN A 463 23.47 14.24 17.27
N THR A 464 22.46 13.35 17.26
CA THR A 464 21.57 13.19 18.43
C THR A 464 22.04 12.06 19.33
N TRP A 465 22.33 12.38 20.60
CA TRP A 465 22.84 11.42 21.58
C TRP A 465 21.84 10.28 21.91
N LYS A 466 20.53 10.55 21.77
CA LYS A 466 19.47 9.59 22.15
C LYS A 466 19.31 8.40 21.19
N TRP A 467 19.74 8.52 19.94
CA TRP A 467 19.52 7.49 18.92
C TRP A 467 20.74 6.59 18.67
N LYS A 468 21.95 7.10 18.91
CA LYS A 468 23.20 6.33 18.83
C LYS A 468 23.14 5.05 19.65
N LYS A 469 22.52 5.12 20.83
CA LYS A 469 22.34 3.96 21.71
C LYS A 469 21.40 2.90 21.12
N ASN A 470 20.28 3.28 20.52
CA ASN A 470 19.27 2.32 20.04
C ASN A 470 19.74 1.44 18.85
N PHE A 471 20.62 1.94 17.97
CA PHE A 471 21.13 1.14 16.86
C PHE A 471 22.11 0.09 17.35
N TRP A 472 23.11 0.48 18.14
CA TRP A 472 24.08 -0.45 18.69
C TRP A 472 23.42 -1.41 19.68
N ASP A 473 22.50 -0.95 20.53
CA ASP A 473 21.67 -1.81 21.36
C ASP A 473 20.90 -2.83 20.49
N PHE A 474 20.38 -2.43 19.31
CA PHE A 474 19.76 -3.38 18.38
C PHE A 474 20.76 -4.39 17.81
N ILE A 475 21.94 -3.94 17.35
CA ILE A 475 22.99 -4.85 16.86
C ILE A 475 23.35 -5.87 17.94
N THR A 476 23.63 -5.40 19.15
CA THR A 476 23.94 -6.25 20.30
C THR A 476 22.78 -7.20 20.64
N MET A 477 21.54 -6.71 20.74
CA MET A 477 20.37 -7.56 21.00
C MET A 477 20.16 -8.62 19.91
N ARG A 478 20.40 -8.26 18.64
CA ARG A 478 20.29 -9.19 17.51
C ARG A 478 21.37 -10.26 17.60
N GLU A 479 22.62 -9.86 17.83
CA GLU A 479 23.75 -10.78 17.98
C GLU A 479 23.53 -11.72 19.18
N GLU A 480 23.17 -11.19 20.34
CA GLU A 480 22.82 -11.99 21.53
C GLU A 480 21.68 -12.98 21.25
N TYR A 481 20.63 -12.55 20.53
CA TYR A 481 19.53 -13.43 20.17
C TYR A 481 19.95 -14.53 19.17
N ILE A 482 20.81 -14.21 18.20
CA ILE A 482 21.39 -15.18 17.26
C ILE A 482 22.25 -16.19 18.02
N ASP A 483 23.10 -15.73 18.93
CA ASP A 483 23.99 -16.58 19.74
C ASP A 483 23.22 -17.50 20.70
N LEU A 484 22.03 -17.09 21.17
CA LEU A 484 21.14 -17.94 21.98
C LEU A 484 20.42 -19.02 21.17
N LYS A 485 20.37 -18.88 19.85
CA LYS A 485 19.64 -19.75 18.92
C LYS A 485 20.53 -20.77 18.21
N ILE A 486 21.82 -20.46 18.08
CA ILE A 486 22.90 -21.37 17.65
C ILE A 486 23.27 -22.25 18.84
#